data_AF-A0A8R7VEI5-F1
#
_entry.id   AF-A0A8R7VEI5-F1
#
_cell.length_a   1.000
_cell.length_b   1.000
_cell.length_c   1.000
_cell.angle_alpha   90.00
_cell.angle_beta   90.00
_cell.angle_gamma   90.00
#
_symmetry.space_group_name_H-M   'P 1'
#
loop_
_entity.id
_entity.type
_entity.pdbx_description
1 polymer ?
#
loop_
_entity_poly.entity_id
_entity_poly.type
_entity_poly.pdbx_seq_one_letter_code
_entity_poly.pdbx_strand_id
1 'polypeptide(L)'
;MMAVNARGRRTDAFGGEIPSGYYGNAFVFVVARCAAGELCGRGLGYAVELIREAKARVTYEYMRSVADLMVLEGRPVIARTRSFGVSDVSHAGFDEAEFGWGKPVYAG
;
A
#
# COMPACT_ATOMS: atom_id res chain seq x y z
N MET A 1 -7.00 -2.55 6.08
CA MET A 1 -6.41 -2.75 4.75
C MET A 1 -5.65 -1.49 4.37
N MET A 2 -4.47 -1.64 3.80
CA MET A 2 -3.62 -0.54 3.35
C MET A 2 -2.97 -0.87 2.00
N ALA A 3 -2.86 0.12 1.13
CA ALA A 3 -2.11 -0.01 -0.12
C ALA A 3 -0.60 0.14 0.16
N VAL A 4 0.21 -0.70 -0.48
CA VAL A 4 1.67 -0.66 -0.38
C VAL A 4 2.24 -0.55 -1.79
N ASN A 5 2.93 0.57 -2.06
CA ASN A 5 3.57 0.84 -3.33
C ASN A 5 4.74 -0.14 -3.57
N ALA A 6 4.78 -0.69 -4.79
CA ALA A 6 5.82 -1.60 -5.27
C ALA A 6 7.02 -0.86 -5.88
N ARG A 7 6.83 0.38 -6.34
CA ARG A 7 7.91 1.20 -6.92
C ARG A 7 8.95 1.57 -5.85
N GLY A 8 10.21 1.59 -6.25
CA GLY A 8 11.33 1.95 -5.36
C GLY A 8 11.68 0.91 -4.29
N ARG A 9 11.08 -0.30 -4.34
CA ARG A 9 11.49 -1.43 -3.50
C ARG A 9 12.58 -2.22 -4.22
N ARG A 10 13.71 -2.44 -3.54
CA ARG A 10 14.82 -3.24 -4.05
C ARG A 10 14.37 -4.67 -4.29
N THR A 11 14.64 -5.15 -5.49
CA THR A 11 14.57 -6.54 -5.88
C THR A 11 15.88 -7.22 -5.50
N ASP A 12 15.80 -8.42 -4.91
CA ASP A 12 16.98 -9.28 -4.86
C ASP A 12 17.23 -9.87 -6.26
N ALA A 13 18.50 -9.82 -6.67
CA ALA A 13 19.25 -10.48 -7.76
C ALA A 13 18.61 -10.83 -9.14
N PHE A 14 17.30 -10.97 -9.33
CA PHE A 14 16.69 -11.58 -10.52
C PHE A 14 15.41 -10.90 -11.06
N GLY A 15 15.02 -9.74 -10.55
CA GLY A 15 13.92 -8.92 -11.11
C GLY A 15 14.34 -7.47 -11.20
N GLY A 16 14.12 -6.79 -12.32
CA GLY A 16 14.36 -5.34 -12.39
C GLY A 16 13.39 -4.58 -11.48
N GLU A 17 13.83 -3.45 -10.92
CA GLU A 17 12.93 -2.52 -10.25
C GLU A 17 11.87 -1.99 -11.25
N ILE A 18 10.68 -1.66 -10.75
CA ILE A 18 9.67 -1.00 -11.60
C ILE A 18 10.26 0.33 -12.09
N PRO A 19 10.31 0.57 -13.43
CA PRO A 19 10.97 1.73 -13.98
C PRO A 19 10.43 3.04 -13.41
N SER A 20 11.33 4.02 -13.23
CA SER A 20 10.91 5.40 -13.00
C SER A 20 10.02 5.86 -14.15
N GLY A 21 8.91 6.53 -13.81
CA GLY A 21 7.91 6.96 -14.80
C GLY A 21 6.92 5.87 -15.24
N TYR A 22 6.95 4.66 -14.66
CA TYR A 22 5.96 3.61 -14.99
C TYR A 22 4.51 4.08 -14.77
N TYR A 23 3.79 4.22 -15.88
CA TYR A 23 2.40 4.63 -15.94
C TYR A 23 1.47 3.40 -15.90
N GLY A 24 1.13 2.97 -14.68
CA GLY A 24 0.28 1.81 -14.44
C GLY A 24 0.06 1.54 -12.96
N ASN A 25 -0.67 0.46 -12.63
CA ASN A 25 -0.85 0.04 -11.25
C ASN A 25 0.36 -0.76 -10.76
N ALA A 26 0.90 -0.38 -9.59
CA ALA A 26 2.07 -1.03 -8.99
C ALA A 26 1.98 -0.99 -7.46
N PHE A 27 0.97 -1.66 -6.91
CA PHE A 27 0.78 -1.76 -5.47
C PHE A 27 0.06 -3.07 -5.12
N VAL A 28 0.18 -3.48 -3.85
CA VAL A 28 -0.61 -4.58 -3.28
C VAL A 28 -1.39 -4.09 -2.07
N PHE A 29 -2.50 -4.75 -1.76
CA PHE A 29 -3.23 -4.52 -0.53
C PHE A 29 -2.75 -5.48 0.56
N VAL A 30 -2.44 -4.93 1.75
CA VAL A 30 -2.14 -5.73 2.94
C VAL A 30 -3.07 -5.41 4.09
N VAL A 31 -3.18 -6.36 5.03
CA VAL A 31 -4.15 -6.30 6.11
C VAL A 31 -3.47 -6.61 7.43
N ALA A 32 -3.46 -5.63 8.34
CA ALA A 32 -3.28 -5.87 9.75
C ALA A 32 -4.61 -6.36 10.35
N ARG A 33 -4.59 -7.40 11.19
CA ARG A 33 -5.78 -8.02 11.78
C ARG A 33 -5.68 -7.97 13.30
N CYS A 34 -6.79 -7.62 13.96
CA CYS A 34 -6.89 -7.51 15.41
C CYS A 34 -8.37 -7.58 15.82
N ALA A 35 -8.66 -8.03 17.04
CA ALA A 35 -10.01 -7.92 17.59
C ALA A 35 -10.35 -6.44 17.89
N ALA A 36 -11.60 -6.04 17.66
CA ALA A 36 -12.02 -4.66 17.91
C ALA A 36 -11.78 -4.21 19.37
N GLY A 37 -12.01 -5.10 20.34
CA GLY A 37 -11.75 -4.82 21.75
C GLY A 37 -10.28 -4.57 22.08
N GLU A 38 -9.36 -5.31 21.45
CA GLU A 38 -7.92 -5.11 21.62
C GLU A 38 -7.46 -3.80 20.98
N LEU A 39 -7.95 -3.49 19.77
CA LEU A 39 -7.62 -2.26 19.07
C LEU A 39 -8.06 -1.02 19.87
N CYS A 40 -9.27 -1.05 20.44
CA CYS A 40 -9.78 0.04 21.26
C CYS A 40 -9.10 0.10 22.65
N GLY A 41 -8.72 -1.05 23.22
CA GLY A 41 -8.19 -1.14 24.58
C GLY A 41 -6.69 -0.86 24.72
N ARG A 42 -5.90 -1.02 23.66
CA ARG A 42 -4.42 -0.96 23.73
C ARG A 42 -3.80 0.34 23.20
N GLY A 43 -4.62 1.28 22.72
CA GLY A 43 -4.19 2.61 22.28
C GLY A 43 -3.45 2.64 20.93
N LEU A 44 -3.03 3.84 20.53
CA LEU A 44 -2.49 4.12 19.19
C LEU A 44 -1.17 3.38 18.90
N GLY A 45 -0.26 3.28 19.86
CA GLY A 45 1.04 2.63 19.66
C GLY A 45 0.90 1.18 19.23
N TYR A 46 -0.07 0.45 19.79
CA TYR A 46 -0.39 -0.92 19.38
C TYR A 46 -0.92 -0.99 17.94
N ALA A 47 -1.81 -0.08 17.54
CA ALA A 47 -2.31 0.00 16.18
C ALA A 47 -1.19 0.30 15.16
N VAL A 48 -0.26 1.20 15.51
CA VAL A 48 0.90 1.53 14.68
C VAL A 48 1.81 0.32 14.51
N GLU A 49 2.07 -0.43 15.58
CA GLU A 49 2.91 -1.64 15.51
C GLU A 49 2.29 -2.70 14.59
N LEU A 50 0.98 -2.96 14.72
CA LEU A 50 0.26 -3.88 13.83
C LEU A 50 0.39 -3.48 12.36
N ILE A 51 0.29 -2.19 12.06
CA ILE A 51 0.45 -1.65 10.70
C ILE A 51 1.90 -1.82 10.23
N ARG A 52 2.87 -1.52 11.08
CA ARG A 52 4.30 -1.63 10.78
C ARG A 52 4.67 -3.08 10.43
N GLU A 53 4.28 -4.03 11.27
CA GLU A 53 4.52 -5.45 11.05
C GLU A 53 3.85 -5.95 9.77
N ALA A 54 2.60 -5.54 9.50
CA ALA A 54 1.89 -5.93 8.28
C ALA A 54 2.60 -5.40 7.02
N LYS A 55 3.08 -4.15 7.02
CA LYS A 55 3.83 -3.56 5.90
C LYS A 55 5.22 -4.18 5.73
N ALA A 56 5.88 -4.57 6.82
CA ALA A 56 7.21 -5.16 6.80
C ALA A 56 7.25 -6.54 6.14
N ARG A 57 6.14 -7.30 6.18
CA ARG A 57 6.00 -8.59 5.50
C ARG A 57 5.97 -8.50 3.98
N VAL A 58 5.78 -7.30 3.43
CA VAL A 58 5.67 -7.10 1.99
C VAL A 58 7.06 -7.04 1.39
N THR A 59 7.52 -8.16 0.85
CA THR A 59 8.72 -8.25 0.03
C THR A 59 8.37 -8.21 -1.46
N TYR A 60 9.39 -8.19 -2.32
CA TYR A 60 9.16 -8.28 -3.76
C TYR A 60 8.56 -9.65 -4.16
N GLU A 61 9.06 -10.73 -3.57
CA GLU A 61 8.55 -12.09 -3.78
C GLU A 61 7.09 -12.20 -3.33
N TYR A 62 6.72 -11.53 -2.23
CA TYR A 62 5.32 -11.43 -1.81
C TYR A 62 4.46 -10.71 -2.86
N MET A 63 4.93 -9.60 -3.42
CA MET A 63 4.17 -8.88 -4.46
C MET A 63 4.02 -9.72 -5.73
N ARG A 64 5.07 -10.45 -6.11
CA ARG A 64 5.04 -11.38 -7.26
C ARG A 64 4.07 -12.52 -7.02
N SER A 65 4.09 -13.14 -5.85
CA SER A 65 3.16 -14.23 -5.52
C SER A 65 1.69 -13.77 -5.51
N VAL A 66 1.42 -12.53 -5.09
CA VAL A 66 0.08 -11.93 -5.19
C VAL A 66 -0.33 -11.75 -6.66
N ALA A 67 0.58 -11.32 -7.53
CA ALA A 67 0.30 -11.20 -8.96
C ALA A 67 0.01 -12.57 -9.59
N ASP A 68 0.84 -13.58 -9.29
CA ASP A 68 0.65 -14.95 -9.76
C ASP A 68 -0.68 -15.54 -9.27
N LEU A 69 -1.02 -15.31 -8.00
CA LEU A 69 -2.32 -15.70 -7.44
C LEU A 69 -3.48 -15.06 -8.19
N MET A 70 -3.38 -13.77 -8.57
CA MET A 70 -4.42 -13.10 -9.33
C MET A 70 -4.56 -13.61 -10.78
N VAL A 71 -3.50 -14.17 -11.36
CA VAL A 71 -3.58 -14.86 -12.66
C VAL A 71 -4.29 -16.20 -12.51
N LEU A 72 -4.00 -16.94 -11.44
CA LEU A 72 -4.54 -18.29 -11.22
C LEU A 72 -5.99 -18.28 -10.75
N GLU A 73 -6.33 -17.41 -9.80
CA GLU A 73 -7.62 -17.39 -9.11
C GLU A 73 -8.48 -16.16 -9.45
N GLY A 74 -7.93 -15.23 -10.24
CA GLY A 74 -8.56 -13.94 -10.49
C GLY A 74 -8.40 -12.98 -9.30
N ARG A 75 -9.07 -11.84 -9.39
CA ARG A 75 -9.00 -10.80 -8.35
C ARG A 75 -9.83 -11.24 -7.13
N PRO A 76 -9.24 -11.29 -5.92
CA PRO A 76 -9.98 -11.67 -4.71
C PRO A 76 -11.02 -10.62 -4.33
N VAL A 77 -12.18 -11.09 -3.86
CA VAL A 77 -13.22 -10.22 -3.29
C VAL A 77 -12.73 -9.71 -1.93
N ILE A 78 -12.62 -8.40 -1.81
CA ILE A 78 -12.19 -7.77 -0.57
C ILE A 78 -13.39 -7.68 0.39
N ALA A 79 -13.30 -8.38 1.52
CA ALA A 79 -14.31 -8.30 2.57
C ALA A 79 -14.45 -6.86 3.07
N ARG A 80 -15.68 -6.35 3.02
CA ARG A 80 -16.00 -4.98 3.47
C ARG A 80 -16.46 -4.91 4.92
N THR A 81 -17.02 -5.99 5.43
CA THR A 81 -17.55 -6.04 6.80
C THR A 81 -16.40 -6.03 7.80
N ARG A 82 -16.49 -5.19 8.85
CA ARG A 82 -15.47 -5.04 9.90
C ARG A 82 -14.06 -4.77 9.36
N SER A 83 -14.00 -4.13 8.19
CA SER A 83 -12.75 -3.80 7.51
C SER A 83 -12.71 -2.30 7.25
N PHE A 84 -11.55 -1.70 7.48
CA PHE A 84 -11.27 -0.30 7.17
C PHE A 84 -10.12 -0.21 6.16
N GLY A 85 -10.24 0.66 5.16
CA GLY A 85 -9.26 0.84 4.09
C GLY A 85 -8.60 2.21 4.18
N VAL A 86 -7.27 2.26 4.05
CA VAL A 86 -6.49 3.50 3.97
C VAL A 86 -5.59 3.46 2.75
N SER A 87 -5.55 4.55 2.00
CA SER A 87 -4.50 4.81 1.02
C SER A 87 -3.80 6.11 1.39
N ASP A 88 -2.48 6.06 1.40
CA ASP A 88 -1.63 7.21 1.66
C ASP A 88 -1.21 7.83 0.33
N VAL A 89 -1.65 9.06 0.10
CA VAL A 89 -1.34 9.87 -1.11
C VAL A 89 -0.44 11.05 -0.79
N SER A 90 0.13 11.10 0.43
CA SER A 90 1.04 12.20 0.85
C SER A 90 2.29 12.31 -0.02
N HIS A 91 2.68 11.24 -0.70
CA HIS A 91 3.83 11.19 -1.62
C HIS A 91 3.43 11.13 -3.10
N ALA A 92 2.22 11.57 -3.44
CA ALA A 92 1.75 11.60 -4.83
C ALA A 92 2.32 12.77 -5.65
N GLY A 93 3.01 13.73 -5.01
CA GLY A 93 3.59 14.90 -5.67
C GLY A 93 2.55 15.95 -6.08
N PHE A 94 1.38 15.95 -5.44
CA PHE A 94 0.32 16.91 -5.77
C PHE A 94 0.73 18.35 -5.49
N ASP A 95 1.63 18.58 -4.54
CA ASP A 95 2.19 19.88 -4.19
C ASP A 95 3.18 20.42 -5.24
N GLU A 96 3.62 19.58 -6.17
CA GLU A 96 4.57 19.91 -7.25
C GLU A 96 3.86 20.24 -8.58
N ALA A 97 2.53 20.06 -8.66
CA ALA A 97 1.76 20.23 -9.89
C ALA A 97 1.52 21.70 -10.26
N GLU A 98 2.53 22.36 -10.83
CA GLU A 98 2.47 23.74 -11.30
C GLU A 98 2.41 23.85 -12.83
N PHE A 99 1.37 24.52 -13.33
CA PHE A 99 1.10 24.67 -14.78
C PHE A 99 1.26 26.11 -15.28
N GLY A 100 1.95 26.97 -14.52
CA GLY A 100 2.15 28.39 -14.83
C GLY A 100 1.17 29.35 -14.16
N TRP A 101 0.26 28.85 -13.31
CA TRP A 101 -0.70 29.66 -12.54
C TRP A 101 -0.40 29.69 -11.02
N GLY A 102 0.80 29.26 -10.62
CA GLY A 102 1.20 29.12 -9.23
C GLY A 102 0.98 27.71 -8.67
N LYS A 103 1.46 27.49 -7.44
CA LYS A 103 1.39 26.21 -6.74
C LYS A 103 -0.02 25.86 -6.25
N PRO A 104 -0.37 24.57 -6.12
CA PRO A 104 -1.64 24.13 -5.56
C PRO A 104 -1.82 24.54 -4.09
N VAL A 105 -3.03 24.98 -3.74
CA VAL A 105 -3.42 25.29 -2.36
C VAL A 105 -3.97 24.05 -1.63
N TYR A 106 -4.58 23.13 -2.37
CA TYR A 106 -5.16 21.90 -1.84
C TYR A 106 -5.12 20.80 -2.91
N ALA A 107 -4.80 19.58 -2.47
CA ALA A 107 -4.92 18.35 -3.25
C ALA A 107 -4.95 17.14 -2.31
N GLY A 108 -5.59 16.05 -2.73
CA GLY A 108 -5.75 14.83 -1.96
C GLY A 108 -6.64 13.82 -2.66
#